data_AF-A0A259HXX2-F1
#
_entry.id   AF-A0A259HXX2-F1
#
_cell.length_a   1.000
_cell.length_b   1.000
_cell.length_c   1.000
_cell.angle_alpha   90.00
_cell.angle_beta   90.00
_cell.angle_gamma   90.00
#
_symmetry.space_group_name_H-M   'P 1'
#
loop_
_entity.id
_entity.type
_entity.pdbx_description
1 polymer ?
#
loop_
_entity_poly.entity_id
_entity_poly.type
_entity_poly.pdbx_seq_one_letter_code
_entity_poly.pdbx_strand_id
1 'polypeptide(L)'
;SSFASWRAANEIIAMNQTAVDAAALSLEGVRAENSVGNRTILNILDAEQELLRAQVQLVAARRNAYVAGFNLLSAMGKADADDLGLDGGALYDPQVNYERVRGRIWDWDRDPDPQAVSTRTVDTPAQDATIPPTPRP
;
A
#
# COMPACT_ATOMS: atom_id res chain seq x y z
N SER A 1 -4.22 18.42 -8.40
CA SER A 1 -3.42 17.60 -9.32
C SER A 1 -2.91 16.36 -8.58
N SER A 2 -2.85 15.19 -9.21
CA SER A 2 -2.46 13.93 -8.54
C SER A 2 -1.05 13.98 -7.93
N PHE A 3 -0.12 14.70 -8.57
CA PHE A 3 1.23 14.91 -8.04
C PHE A 3 1.24 15.68 -6.70
N ALA A 4 0.43 16.75 -6.59
CA ALA A 4 0.33 17.52 -5.36
C ALA A 4 -0.25 16.68 -4.21
N SER A 5 -1.25 15.83 -4.51
CA SER A 5 -1.83 14.91 -3.53
C SER A 5 -0.82 13.86 -3.05
N TRP A 6 0.00 13.31 -3.94
CA TRP A 6 1.09 12.38 -3.58
C TRP A 6 2.17 13.06 -2.71
N ARG A 7 2.60 14.28 -3.08
CA ARG A 7 3.57 15.05 -2.27
C ARG A 7 3.01 15.33 -0.87
N ALA A 8 1.77 15.82 -0.78
CA ALA A 8 1.12 16.09 0.50
C ALA A 8 1.00 14.83 1.37
N ALA A 9 0.69 13.67 0.76
CA ALA A 9 0.62 12.41 1.49
C ALA A 9 1.98 12.01 2.12
N ASN A 10 3.10 12.26 1.43
CA ASN A 10 4.44 12.02 1.99
C ASN A 10 4.78 12.98 3.13
N GLU A 11 4.41 14.25 3.02
CA GLU A 11 4.58 15.23 4.11
C GLU A 11 3.76 14.83 5.34
N ILE A 12 2.53 14.34 5.14
CA ILE A 12 1.67 13.82 6.21
C ILE A 12 2.32 12.61 6.91
N ILE A 13 3.02 11.73 6.19
CA ILE A 13 3.78 10.63 6.82
C ILE A 13 4.85 11.18 7.75
N ALA A 14 5.65 12.15 7.28
CA ALA A 14 6.71 12.74 8.08
C ALA A 14 6.15 13.41 9.36
N MET A 15 5.04 14.15 9.24
CA MET A 15 4.36 14.76 10.38
C MET A 15 3.84 13.72 11.38
N ASN A 16 3.24 12.63 10.91
CA ASN A 16 2.77 11.57 11.80
C ASN A 16 3.92 10.81 12.46
N GLN A 17 5.07 10.66 11.80
CA GLN A 17 6.26 10.09 12.42
C GLN A 17 6.73 10.97 13.59
N THR A 18 6.81 12.30 13.38
CA THR A 18 7.14 13.24 14.46
C THR A 18 6.13 13.17 15.62
N ALA A 19 4.84 13.01 15.32
CA ALA A 19 3.80 12.86 16.34
C ALA A 19 3.99 11.57 17.17
N VAL A 20 4.35 10.44 16.53
CA VAL A 20 4.67 9.19 17.22
C VAL A 20 5.89 9.37 18.13
N ASP A 21 6.95 10.00 17.63
CA ASP A 21 8.18 10.22 18.41
C ASP A 21 7.91 11.13 19.63
N ALA A 22 7.10 12.18 19.45
CA ALA A 22 6.69 13.07 20.53
C ALA A 22 5.80 12.37 21.57
N ALA A 23 4.83 11.55 21.13
CA ALA A 23 3.97 10.79 22.04
C ALA A 23 4.77 9.73 22.82
N ALA A 24 5.77 9.11 22.19
CA ALA A 24 6.66 8.15 22.85
C ALA A 24 7.51 8.83 23.94
N LEU A 25 8.07 10.01 23.64
CA LEU A 25 8.79 10.82 24.62
C LEU A 25 7.87 11.26 25.78
N SER A 26 6.63 11.65 25.48
CA SER A 26 5.65 12.03 26.50
C SER A 26 5.32 10.86 27.43
N LEU A 27 5.13 9.65 26.89
CA LEU A 27 4.91 8.44 27.67
C LEU A 27 6.10 8.15 28.61
N GLU A 28 7.34 8.31 28.12
CA GLU A 28 8.54 8.16 28.95
C GLU A 28 8.54 9.16 30.12
N GLY A 29 8.22 10.43 29.83
CA GLY A 29 8.10 11.47 30.86
C GLY A 29 7.04 11.16 31.92
N VAL A 30 5.85 10.71 31.51
CA VAL A 30 4.77 10.34 32.43
C VAL A 30 5.15 9.12 33.29
N ARG A 31 5.86 8.14 32.72
CA ARG A 31 6.40 7.00 33.47
C ARG A 31 7.43 7.44 34.51
N ALA A 32 8.34 8.35 34.15
CA ALA A 32 9.30 8.92 35.08
C ALA A 32 8.61 9.69 36.22
N GLU A 33 7.62 10.53 35.92
CA GLU A 33 6.85 11.28 36.91
C GLU A 33 6.00 10.36 37.82
N ASN A 34 5.47 9.26 37.30
CA ASN A 34 4.77 8.26 38.11
C ASN A 34 5.72 7.55 39.07
N SER A 35 6.97 7.27 38.67
CA SER A 35 7.96 6.61 39.54
C SER A 35 8.32 7.42 40.79
N VAL A 36 8.21 8.75 40.70
CA VAL A 36 8.41 9.68 41.83
C VAL A 36 7.11 10.07 42.53
N GLY A 37 5.97 9.50 42.13
CA GLY A 37 4.65 9.70 42.75
C GLY A 37 3.89 10.95 42.29
N ASN A 38 4.37 11.70 41.30
CA ASN A 38 3.73 12.93 40.80
C ASN A 38 2.61 12.67 39.78
N ARG A 39 2.52 11.46 39.21
CA ARG A 39 1.47 11.04 38.26
C ARG A 39 0.85 9.71 38.71
N THR A 40 -0.38 9.46 38.29
CA THR A 40 -1.09 8.18 38.55
C THR A 40 -0.96 7.21 37.37
N ILE A 41 -1.27 5.93 37.59
CA ILE A 41 -1.29 4.89 36.54
C ILE A 41 -2.26 5.24 35.41
N LEU A 42 -3.37 5.92 35.71
CA LEU A 42 -4.31 6.38 34.67
C LEU A 42 -3.64 7.33 33.68
N ASN A 43 -2.70 8.18 34.12
CA ASN A 43 -1.95 9.05 33.21
C ASN A 43 -1.04 8.25 32.26
N ILE A 44 -0.47 7.14 32.74
CA ILE A 44 0.32 6.24 31.88
C ILE A 44 -0.58 5.62 30.82
N LEU A 45 -1.74 5.10 31.22
CA LEU A 45 -2.69 4.49 30.28
C LEU A 45 -3.22 5.49 29.25
N ASP A 46 -3.43 6.75 29.65
CA ASP A 46 -3.83 7.82 28.72
C ASP A 46 -2.69 8.15 27.73
N ALA A 47 -1.44 8.22 28.20
CA ALA A 47 -0.27 8.44 27.34
C ALA A 47 -0.02 7.25 26.40
N GLU A 48 -0.24 6.01 26.84
CA GLU A 48 -0.17 4.80 26.00
C GLU A 48 -1.25 4.81 24.91
N GLN A 49 -2.48 5.21 25.26
CA GLN A 49 -3.55 5.38 24.28
C GLN A 49 -3.21 6.46 23.25
N GLU A 50 -2.60 7.58 23.67
CA GLU A 50 -2.19 8.64 22.76
C GLU A 50 -1.09 8.19 21.79
N LEU A 51 -0.08 7.48 22.31
CA LEU A 51 0.95 6.86 21.47
C LEU A 51 0.35 5.88 20.45
N LEU A 52 -0.58 5.02 20.89
CA LEU A 52 -1.25 4.08 20.00
C LEU A 52 -2.05 4.80 18.91
N ARG A 53 -2.78 5.87 19.25
CA ARG A 53 -3.51 6.69 18.26
C ARG A 53 -2.56 7.29 17.22
N ALA A 54 -1.44 7.87 17.65
CA ALA A 54 -0.42 8.41 16.76
C ALA A 54 0.16 7.34 15.81
N GLN A 55 0.42 6.13 16.32
CA GLN A 55 0.92 5.01 15.51
C GLN A 55 -0.10 4.56 14.46
N VAL A 56 -1.37 4.47 14.83
CA VAL A 56 -2.46 4.12 13.89
C VAL A 56 -2.60 5.19 12.80
N GLN A 57 -2.49 6.48 13.15
CA GLN A 57 -2.50 7.57 12.19
C GLN A 57 -1.32 7.50 11.22
N LEU A 58 -0.12 7.15 11.69
CA LEU A 58 1.04 6.93 10.82
C LEU A 58 0.81 5.79 9.81
N VAL A 59 0.23 4.67 10.24
CA VAL A 59 -0.10 3.55 9.34
C VAL A 59 -1.14 3.98 8.30
N ALA A 60 -2.19 4.69 8.71
CA ALA A 60 -3.19 5.23 7.80
C ALA A 60 -2.58 6.22 6.79
N ALA A 61 -1.67 7.09 7.23
CA ALA A 61 -0.94 8.01 6.36
C ALA A 61 -0.08 7.28 5.32
N ARG A 62 0.64 6.22 5.73
CA ARG A 62 1.41 5.38 4.81
C ARG A 62 0.51 4.75 3.74
N ARG A 63 -0.61 4.15 4.14
CA ARG A 63 -1.61 3.60 3.21
C ARG A 63 -2.10 4.66 2.22
N ASN A 64 -2.42 5.86 2.69
CA ASN A 64 -2.92 6.93 1.84
C ASN A 64 -1.87 7.40 0.82
N ALA A 65 -0.58 7.43 1.19
CA ALA A 65 0.49 7.73 0.25
C ALA A 65 0.66 6.66 -0.83
N TYR A 66 0.51 5.37 -0.49
CA TYR A 66 0.49 4.29 -1.48
C TYR A 66 -0.65 4.51 -2.50
N VAL A 67 -1.88 4.76 -2.02
CA VAL A 67 -3.03 5.04 -2.90
C VAL A 67 -2.80 6.28 -3.76
N ALA A 68 -2.24 7.36 -3.18
CA ALA A 68 -1.92 8.57 -3.92
C ALA A 68 -0.84 8.33 -5.01
N GLY A 69 0.12 7.44 -4.75
CA GLY A 69 1.12 7.01 -5.73
C GLY A 69 0.49 6.28 -6.91
N PHE A 70 -0.42 5.34 -6.66
CA PHE A 70 -1.17 4.67 -7.72
C PHE A 70 -2.05 5.63 -8.53
N ASN A 71 -2.70 6.59 -7.87
CA ASN A 71 -3.47 7.63 -8.57
C ASN A 71 -2.59 8.51 -9.47
N LEU A 72 -1.34 8.76 -9.07
CA LEU A 72 -0.37 9.46 -9.91
C LEU A 72 0.03 8.61 -11.12
N LEU A 73 0.36 7.33 -10.91
CA LEU A 73 0.68 6.40 -12.01
C LEU A 73 -0.49 6.30 -13.00
N SER A 74 -1.73 6.16 -12.51
CA SER A 74 -2.92 6.12 -13.35
C SER A 74 -3.14 7.41 -14.14
N ALA A 75 -2.96 8.57 -13.51
CA ALA A 75 -3.05 9.85 -14.21
C ALA A 75 -1.94 10.06 -15.26
N MET A 76 -0.81 9.35 -15.13
CA MET A 76 0.27 9.32 -16.12
C MET A 76 0.06 8.26 -17.22
N GLY A 77 -1.00 7.44 -17.13
CA GLY A 77 -1.23 6.31 -18.03
C GLY A 77 -0.31 5.12 -17.78
N LYS A 78 0.26 5.00 -16.58
CA LYS A 78 1.19 3.94 -16.16
C LYS A 78 0.63 3.01 -15.09
N ALA A 79 -0.69 2.79 -15.12
CA ALA A 79 -1.38 1.90 -14.18
C ALA A 79 -1.94 0.64 -14.86
N ASP A 80 -1.40 0.28 -16.02
CA ASP A 80 -1.73 -0.98 -16.68
C ASP A 80 -1.06 -2.16 -15.97
N ALA A 81 -1.65 -3.35 -16.09
CA ALA A 81 -1.15 -4.54 -15.39
C ALA A 81 0.29 -4.89 -15.79
N ASP A 82 0.70 -4.57 -17.02
CA ASP A 82 2.08 -4.67 -17.52
C ASP A 82 3.05 -3.78 -16.73
N ASP A 83 2.67 -2.53 -16.45
CA ASP A 83 3.50 -1.57 -15.69
C ASP A 83 3.56 -1.91 -14.19
N LEU A 84 2.51 -2.56 -13.68
CA LEU A 84 2.39 -2.94 -12.27
C LEU A 84 2.96 -4.32 -11.96
N GLY A 85 3.46 -5.05 -12.97
CA GLY A 85 4.01 -6.39 -12.81
C GLY A 85 3.02 -7.37 -12.19
N LEU A 86 1.72 -7.14 -12.40
CA LEU A 86 0.68 -8.03 -11.89
C LEU A 86 0.65 -9.25 -12.80
N ASP A 87 1.01 -10.43 -12.28
CA ASP A 87 0.83 -11.72 -12.94
C ASP A 87 -0.67 -12.03 -13.08
N GLY A 88 -1.39 -11.25 -13.88
CA GLY A 88 -2.81 -11.43 -14.20
C GLY A 88 -3.04 -12.36 -15.39
N GLY A 89 -1.98 -13.01 -15.90
CA GLY A 89 -1.95 -13.60 -17.23
C GLY A 89 -1.53 -12.58 -18.29
N ALA A 90 -1.25 -13.04 -19.50
CA ALA A 90 -0.88 -12.16 -20.60
C ALA A 90 -2.01 -11.15 -20.86
N LEU A 91 -1.69 -9.85 -20.87
CA LEU A 91 -2.58 -8.85 -21.43
C LEU A 91 -2.96 -9.26 -22.86
N TYR A 92 -4.21 -8.99 -23.26
CA TYR A 92 -4.68 -9.35 -24.59
C TYR A 92 -3.80 -8.65 -25.65
N ASP A 93 -2.98 -9.43 -26.37
CA ASP A 93 -2.18 -8.94 -27.48
C ASP A 93 -3.02 -8.93 -28.78
N PRO A 94 -3.36 -7.75 -29.32
CA PRO A 94 -4.15 -7.65 -30.54
C PRO A 94 -3.42 -8.20 -31.77
N GLN A 95 -2.08 -8.22 -31.80
CA GLN A 95 -1.32 -8.79 -32.92
C GLN A 95 -1.46 -10.31 -32.96
N VAL A 96 -1.40 -10.99 -31.81
CA VAL A 96 -1.59 -12.44 -31.72
C VAL A 96 -2.98 -12.83 -32.23
N ASN A 97 -4.02 -12.09 -31.86
CA ASN A 97 -5.36 -12.38 -32.36
C ASN A 97 -5.51 -12.04 -33.86
N TYR A 98 -4.89 -10.93 -34.33
CA TYR A 98 -4.87 -10.59 -35.74
C TYR A 98 -4.22 -11.70 -36.57
N GLU A 99 -3.06 -12.22 -36.17
CA GLU A 99 -2.40 -13.34 -36.84
C GLU A 99 -3.23 -14.62 -36.83
N ARG A 100 -3.95 -14.88 -35.72
CA ARG A 100 -4.87 -16.01 -35.57
C ARG A 100 -6.05 -15.95 -36.56
N VAL A 101 -6.55 -14.76 -36.89
CA VAL A 101 -7.80 -14.59 -37.65
C VAL A 101 -7.58 -14.12 -39.09
N ARG A 102 -6.47 -13.44 -39.41
CA ARG A 102 -6.25 -12.78 -40.73
C ARG A 102 -6.38 -13.68 -41.96
N GLY A 103 -6.17 -14.99 -41.81
CA GLY A 103 -6.27 -15.98 -42.90
C GLY A 103 -7.60 -16.73 -42.93
N ARG A 104 -8.52 -16.45 -42.00
CA ARG A 104 -9.81 -17.14 -41.91
C ARG A 104 -10.79 -16.49 -42.87
N ILE A 105 -11.19 -17.28 -43.87
CA ILE A 105 -12.15 -16.87 -44.90
C ILE A 105 -13.59 -17.25 -44.49
N TRP A 106 -13.75 -18.10 -43.47
CA TRP A 106 -15.03 -18.65 -43.03
C TRP A 106 -15.15 -18.59 -41.51
N ASP A 107 -16.27 -18.02 -41.04
CA ASP A 107 -16.47 -17.58 -39.64
C ASP A 107 -17.09 -18.66 -38.72
N TRP A 108 -17.46 -19.82 -39.26
CA TRP A 108 -18.03 -20.91 -38.44
C TRP A 108 -17.00 -21.94 -37.96
N ASP A 109 -15.71 -21.68 -38.22
CA ASP A 109 -14.63 -22.53 -37.71
C ASP A 109 -14.50 -22.30 -36.19
N ARG A 110 -14.76 -23.34 -35.40
CA ARG A 110 -14.75 -23.22 -33.94
C ARG A 110 -13.31 -23.24 -33.44
N ASP A 111 -12.85 -22.11 -32.92
CA ASP A 111 -11.64 -22.12 -32.10
C ASP A 111 -11.86 -22.95 -30.84
N PRO A 112 -10.83 -23.66 -30.36
CA PRO A 112 -10.90 -24.32 -29.06
C PRO A 112 -11.16 -23.28 -27.97
N ASP A 113 -12.04 -23.63 -27.03
CA ASP A 113 -12.45 -22.73 -25.95
C ASP A 113 -11.21 -22.20 -25.19
N PRO A 114 -11.15 -20.89 -24.89
CA PRO A 114 -10.04 -20.33 -24.12
C PRO A 114 -10.00 -20.99 -22.74
N GLN A 115 -8.87 -21.62 -22.43
CA GLN A 115 -8.66 -22.20 -21.10
C GLN A 115 -8.39 -21.05 -20.12
N ALA A 116 -9.25 -20.93 -19.09
CA ALA A 116 -9.07 -19.92 -18.06
C ALA A 116 -7.82 -20.25 -17.23
N VAL A 117 -6.77 -19.44 -17.36
CA VAL A 117 -5.61 -19.47 -16.45
C VAL A 117 -5.95 -18.53 -15.29
N SER A 118 -6.54 -19.07 -14.23
CA SER A 118 -6.79 -18.31 -13.00
C SER A 118 -5.57 -18.38 -12.09
N THR A 119 -5.12 -17.23 -11.59
CA THR A 119 -4.24 -17.20 -10.43
C THR A 119 -5.02 -17.71 -9.22
N ARG A 120 -4.63 -18.89 -8.73
CA ARG A 120 -5.23 -19.47 -7.54
C ARG A 120 -4.74 -18.68 -6.33
N THR A 121 -5.67 -18.18 -5.51
CA THR A 121 -5.35 -17.48 -4.25
C THR A 121 -4.61 -18.36 -3.24
N VAL A 122 -4.64 -19.69 -3.40
CA VAL A 122 -3.88 -20.63 -2.56
C VAL A 122 -2.37 -20.60 -2.84
N ASP A 123 -1.96 -20.17 -4.04
CA ASP A 123 -0.56 -20.15 -4.47
C ASP A 123 0.09 -18.78 -4.22
N THR A 124 -0.68 -17.76 -3.82
CA THR A 124 -0.16 -16.46 -3.40
C THR A 124 0.32 -16.57 -1.95
N PRO A 125 1.61 -16.32 -1.65
CA PRO A 125 2.09 -16.33 -0.28
C PRO A 125 1.30 -15.31 0.55
N ALA A 126 0.90 -15.70 1.76
CA ALA A 126 0.22 -14.81 2.68
C ALA A 126 1.07 -13.54 2.86
N GLN A 127 0.46 -12.37 2.75
CA GLN A 127 1.13 -11.11 3.09
C GLN A 127 1.61 -11.23 4.55
N ASP A 128 2.94 -11.27 4.72
CA ASP A 128 3.52 -11.25 6.04
C ASP A 128 3.58 -9.79 6.56
N ALA A 129 3.63 -9.63 7.87
CA ALA A 129 3.75 -8.30 8.48
C ALA A 129 5.20 -7.78 8.42
N THR A 130 6.07 -8.41 7.61
CA THR A 130 7.50 -8.14 7.61
C THR A 130 7.75 -6.89 6.78
N ILE A 131 7.89 -5.76 7.45
CA ILE A 131 8.31 -4.50 6.80
C ILE A 131 9.81 -4.65 6.48
N PRO A 132 10.24 -4.66 5.20
CA PRO A 132 11.65 -4.70 4.88
C PRO A 132 12.35 -3.48 5.50
N PRO A 133 13.55 -3.63 6.08
CA PRO A 133 14.25 -2.53 6.73
C PRO A 133 14.48 -1.41 5.71
N THR A 134 13.96 -0.21 6.01
CA THR A 134 14.20 0.97 5.18
C THR A 134 15.71 1.23 5.09
N PRO A 135 16.31 1.30 3.90
CA PRO A 135 17.72 1.66 3.77
C PRO A 135 17.93 3.04 4.38
N ARG A 136 18.88 3.14 5.32
CA ARG A 136 19.32 4.45 5.85
C ARG A 136 20.14 5.15 4.76
N PRO A 137 20.01 6.48 4.63
CA PRO A 137 20.81 7.26 3.67
C PRO A 137 22.30 7.18 3.95
#